data_AF-A0A453C8B3-F1
#
_entry.id   AF-A0A453C8B3-F1
#
_cell.length_a   1.000
_cell.length_b   1.000
_cell.length_c   1.000
_cell.angle_alpha   90.00
_cell.angle_beta   90.00
_cell.angle_gamma   90.00
#
_symmetry.space_group_name_H-M   'P 1'
#
loop_
_entity.id
_entity.type
_entity.pdbx_description
1 polymer ?
#
loop_
_entity_poly.entity_id
_entity_poly.type
_entity_poly.pdbx_seq_one_letter_code
_entity_poly.pdbx_strand_id
1 'polypeptide(L)' 'MVTGLEPREQRLLFRGKEREDSDHLHMVGVRDKDKVLLLEDPALKDIKLQAALAAQAVQSPYHTFIKV' A
#
# COMPACT_ATOMS: atom_id res chain seq x y z
N MET A 1 14.00 -2.07 0.87
CA MET A 1 13.20 -0.83 0.92
C MET A 1 13.11 -0.38 2.37
N VAL A 2 13.04 0.93 2.65
CA VAL A 2 13.07 1.46 4.04
C VAL A 2 11.69 1.38 4.72
N THR A 3 10.61 1.61 3.98
CA THR A 3 9.23 1.66 4.50
C THR A 3 8.48 0.34 4.34
N GLY A 4 8.87 -0.49 3.36
CA GLY A 4 8.19 -1.75 3.03
C GLY A 4 6.85 -1.59 2.29
N LEU A 5 6.46 -0.36 1.95
CA LEU A 5 5.23 -0.05 1.20
C LEU A 5 5.52 0.14 -0.29
N GLU A 6 4.65 -0.38 -1.16
CA GLU A 6 4.68 -0.07 -2.60
C GLU A 6 4.31 1.40 -2.84
N PRO A 7 4.81 2.07 -3.89
CA PRO A 7 4.51 3.49 -4.16
C PRO A 7 3.02 3.82 -4.15
N ARG A 8 2.19 2.90 -4.68
CA ARG A 8 0.74 3.08 -4.74
C ARG A 8 0.08 3.11 -3.37
N GLU A 9 0.69 2.45 -2.38
CA GLU A 9 0.21 2.39 -0.99
C GLU A 9 0.69 3.56 -0.15
N GLN A 10 1.52 4.44 -0.71
CA GLN A 10 2.14 5.53 0.01
C GLN A 10 1.34 6.81 -0.17
N ARG A 11 0.83 7.36 0.93
CA ARG A 11 0.18 8.67 0.98
C ARG A 11 1.10 9.66 1.68
N LEU A 12 1.65 10.60 0.92
CA LEU A 12 2.55 11.63 1.44
C LEU A 12 1.78 12.87 1.85
N LEU A 13 2.00 13.34 3.08
CA LEU A 13 1.42 14.57 3.59
C LEU A 13 2.51 15.58 3.96
N PHE A 14 2.34 16.80 3.48
CA PHE A 14 3.14 17.96 3.90
C PHE A 14 2.22 19.09 4.35
N ARG A 15 2.42 19.57 5.59
CA ARG A 15 1.59 20.61 6.23
C ARG A 15 0.08 20.31 6.18
N GLY A 16 -0.29 19.06 6.43
CA GLY A 16 -1.68 18.62 6.47
C GLY A 16 -2.35 18.44 5.09
N LYS A 17 -1.60 18.61 3.99
CA LYS A 17 -2.09 18.37 2.63
C LYS A 17 -1.43 17.13 2.03
N GLU A 18 -2.25 16.26 1.47
CA GLU A 18 -1.81 15.12 0.68
C GLU A 18 -1.17 15.58 -0.63
N ARG A 19 -0.19 14.81 -1.12
CA ARG A 19 0.62 15.10 -2.29
C ARG A 19 0.62 13.92 -3.24
N GLU A 20 0.50 14.22 -4.52
CA GLU A 20 0.53 13.23 -5.60
C GLU A 20 1.95 13.05 -6.17
N ASP A 21 2.15 11.99 -6.93
CA ASP A 21 3.44 11.67 -7.56
C ASP A 21 3.94 12.76 -8.53
N SER A 22 3.04 13.58 -9.08
CA SER A 22 3.39 14.71 -9.95
C SER A 22 3.84 15.97 -9.19
N ASP A 23 3.60 16.05 -7.88
CA ASP A 23 3.94 17.22 -7.07
C ASP A 23 5.43 17.22 -6.72
N HIS A 24 6.16 18.19 -7.25
CA HIS A 24 7.58 18.32 -6.94
C HIS A 24 7.79 19.04 -5.60
N LEU A 25 8.66 18.49 -4.74
CA LEU A 25 8.93 18.97 -3.38
C LEU A 25 9.22 20.48 -3.30
N HIS A 26 10.05 21.00 -4.21
CA HIS A 26 10.42 22.42 -4.24
C HIS A 26 9.23 23.34 -4.61
N MET A 27 8.31 22.87 -5.45
CA MET A 27 7.11 23.63 -5.83
C MET A 27 6.08 23.69 -4.69
N VAL A 28 5.98 22.61 -3.91
CA VAL A 28 5.09 22.55 -2.75
C VAL A 28 5.71 23.19 -1.49
N GLY A 29 6.94 23.69 -1.58
CA GLY A 29 7.63 24.46 -0.54
C GLY A 29 8.33 23.61 0.53
N VAL A 30 8.62 22.34 0.25
CA VAL A 30 9.46 21.49 1.11
C VAL A 30 10.91 21.96 1.01
N ARG A 31 11.53 22.21 2.16
CA ARG A 31 12.93 22.65 2.27
C ARG A 31 13.76 21.60 3.01
N ASP A 32 15.06 21.88 3.11
CA ASP A 32 15.96 21.04 3.91
C ASP A 32 15.46 20.91 5.35
N LYS A 33 15.49 19.68 5.87
CA LYS A 33 15.05 19.28 7.22
C LYS A 33 13.56 19.47 7.53
N ASP A 34 12.73 19.84 6.56
CA ASP A 34 11.29 19.83 6.74
C ASP A 34 10.79 18.38 6.94
N LYS A 35 9.77 18.23 7.77
CA LYS A 35 9.14 16.93 8.04
C LYS A 35 8.03 16.66 7.02
N VAL A 36 8.06 15.47 6.43
CA VAL A 36 6.99 14.91 5.60
C VAL A 36 6.46 13.68 6.30
N LEU A 37 5.14 13.51 6.29
CA LEU A 37 4.47 12.33 6.85
C LEU A 37 4.18 11.34 5.73
N LEU A 38 4.42 10.07 6.00
CA LEU A 38 4.05 8.96 5.11
C LEU A 38 3.02 8.09 5.83
N LEU A 39 1.89 7.86 5.17
CA LEU A 39 0.81 7.00 5.64
C LEU A 39 0.59 5.86 4.64
N GLU A 40 0.17 4.69 5.14
CA GLU A 40 -0.30 3.58 4.31
C GLU A 40 -1.74 3.85 3.85
N ASP A 41 -2.05 3.62 2.57
CA ASP A 41 -3.42 3.68 2.06
C ASP A 41 -4.23 2.45 2.52
N PRO A 42 -5.25 2.62 3.39
CA PRO A 42 -6.07 1.49 3.85
C PRO A 42 -6.82 0.79 2.72
N ALA A 43 -7.20 1.50 1.65
CA ALA A 43 -7.97 0.91 0.56
C ALA A 43 -7.18 -0.15 -0.21
N LEU A 44 -5.87 0.05 -0.36
CA LEU A 44 -5.00 -0.89 -1.05
C LEU A 44 -4.57 -2.06 -0.16
N LYS A 45 -4.47 -1.82 1.15
CA LYS A 45 -4.21 -2.86 2.14
C LYS A 45 -5.27 -3.97 2.10
N ASP A 46 -6.55 -3.57 2.07
CA ASP A 46 -7.67 -4.50 2.03
C ASP A 46 -7.72 -5.29 0.72
N ILE A 47 -7.44 -4.64 -0.42
CA ILE A 47 -7.36 -5.31 -1.73
C ILE A 47 -6.25 -6.37 -1.74
N LYS A 48 -5.07 -6.05 -1.20
CA LYS A 48 -3.96 -7.01 -1.10
C LYS A 48 -4.32 -8.19 -0.21
N LEU A 49 -4.95 -7.94 0.94
CA LEU A 49 -5.40 -9.00 1.83
C LEU A 49 -6.40 -9.93 1.12
N GLN A 50 -7.40 -9.35 0.44
CA GLN A 50 -8.41 -10.12 -0.29
C GLN A 50 -7.79 -10.94 -1.43
N ALA A 51 -6.85 -10.36 -2.18
CA ALA A 51 -6.12 -11.05 -3.24
C ALA A 51 -5.26 -12.20 -2.68
N ALA A 52 -4.60 -12.00 -1.54
CA ALA A 52 -3.81 -13.03 -0.88
C ALA A 52 -4.69 -14.20 -0.39
N LEU A 53 -5.86 -13.91 0.17
CA LEU A 53 -6.84 -14.93 0.57
C LEU A 53 -7.38 -15.70 -0.64
N ALA A 54 -7.71 -15.01 -1.72
CA ALA A 54 -8.15 -15.65 -2.96
C ALA A 54 -7.06 -16.56 -3.55
N ALA A 55 -5.79 -16.13 -3.55
CA ALA A 55 -4.67 -16.95 -4.02
C ALA A 55 -4.49 -18.24 -3.19
N GLN A 56 -4.68 -18.18 -1.86
CA GLN A 56 -4.63 -19.36 -0.99
C GLN A 56 -5.80 -20.33 -1.26
N ALA A 57 -7.00 -19.83 -1.52
CA ALA A 57 -8.15 -20.67 -1.85
C ALA A 57 -7.94 -21.45 -3.16
N VAL A 58 -7.24 -20.85 -4.13
CA VAL A 58 -6.87 -21.51 -5.40
C VAL A 58 -5.78 -22.57 -5.21
N GLN A 59 -4.96 -22.48 -4.15
CA GLN A 59 -3.94 -23.48 -3.80
C GLN A 59 -4.46 -24.69 -3.00
N SER A 60 -5.77 -24.86 -2.85
CA SER A 60 -6.36 -26.11 -2.35
C SER A 60 -6.92 -26.98 -3.50
N PRO A 61 -6.09 -27.58 -4.39
CA PRO A 61 -6.62 -28.28 -5.55
C PRO A 61 -7.14 -29.70 -5.28
N TYR A 62 -6.84 -30.36 -4.15
CA TYR A 62 -7.26 -31.76 -3.95
C TYR A 62 -7.46 -32.17 -2.49
N HIS A 63 -8.67 -31.93 -1.95
CA HIS A 63 -9.15 -32.76 -0.84
C HIS A 63 -10.28 -33.67 -1.33
N THR A 64 -9.87 -34.77 -1.96
CA THR A 64 -10.76 -35.88 -2.31
C THR A 64 -11.17 -36.60 -1.02
N PHE A 65 -12.42 -36.45 -0.62
CA PHE A 65 -13.08 -37.41 0.27
C PHE A 65 -14.11 -38.20 -0.54
N ILE A 66 -13.66 -39.29 -1.16
CA ILE A 66 -14.56 -40.43 -1.36
C ILE A 66 -14.47 -41.24 -0.07
N LYS A 67 -15.50 -41.17 0.75
CA LYS A 67 -15.74 -42.17 1.80
C LYS A 67 -16.63 -43.26 1.19
N VAL A 68 -16.06 -44.45 0.98
CA VAL A 68 -16.82 -45.70 0.80
C VAL A 68 -17.15 -46.24 2.18
#